data_AF-A0A954GCK8-F1
#
_entry.id   AF-A0A954GCK8-F1
#
_cell.length_a   1.000
_cell.length_b   1.000
_cell.length_c   1.000
_cell.angle_alpha   90.00
_cell.angle_beta   90.00
_cell.angle_gamma   90.00
#
_symmetry.space_group_name_H-M   'P 1'
#
loop_
_entity.id
_entity.type
_entity.pdbx_description
1 polymer ?
#
loop_
_entity_poly.entity_id
_entity_poly.type
_entity_poly.pdbx_seq_one_letter_code
_entity_poly.pdbx_strand_id
1 'polypeptide(L)'
;MIKASTFILLLTIAVVSMPGCAAMKSSASQAMTSMRPGNGDYHDTTGDSSDPWVQEAGAEARVNHPREKDPEPPWMRNFLMSQKARDIESNLGIE
;
A
#
# COMPACT_ATOMS: atom_id res chain seq x y z
N MET A 1 -22.49 -22.86 42.96
CA MET A 1 -21.18 -22.70 43.65
C MET A 1 -20.10 -23.31 42.78
N ILE A 2 -19.28 -22.48 42.13
CA ILE A 2 -18.15 -22.96 41.30
C ILE A 2 -17.11 -23.54 42.26
N LYS A 3 -16.68 -24.79 42.02
CA LYS A 3 -15.67 -25.44 42.87
C LYS A 3 -14.33 -24.75 42.63
N ALA A 4 -13.56 -24.51 43.70
CA ALA A 4 -12.26 -23.83 43.62
C ALA A 4 -11.32 -24.49 42.57
N SER A 5 -11.38 -25.81 42.44
CA SER A 5 -10.63 -26.58 41.44
C SER A 5 -10.99 -26.23 39.98
N THR A 6 -12.26 -26.02 39.66
CA THR A 6 -12.70 -25.60 38.31
C THR A 6 -12.29 -24.16 37.98
N PHE A 7 -12.20 -23.30 39.00
CA PHE A 7 -11.77 -21.92 38.82
C PHE A 7 -10.26 -21.83 38.53
N ILE A 8 -9.45 -22.62 39.23
CA ILE A 8 -8.00 -22.69 39.01
C ILE A 8 -7.69 -23.22 37.60
N LEU A 9 -8.41 -24.24 37.14
CA LEU A 9 -8.22 -24.81 35.79
C LEU A 9 -8.54 -23.79 34.68
N LEU A 10 -9.58 -22.98 34.85
CA LEU A 10 -9.93 -21.94 33.88
C LEU A 10 -8.89 -20.80 33.87
N LEU A 11 -8.36 -20.45 35.04
CA LEU A 11 -7.34 -19.41 35.18
C LEU A 11 -6.02 -19.81 34.50
N THR A 12 -5.59 -21.07 34.63
CA THR A 12 -4.35 -21.55 34.01
C THR A 12 -4.44 -21.56 32.49
N ILE A 13 -5.59 -21.96 31.93
CA ILE A 13 -5.83 -21.92 30.48
C ILE A 13 -5.81 -20.48 29.97
N ALA A 14 -6.42 -19.54 30.69
CA ALA A 14 -6.42 -18.13 30.32
C ALA A 14 -5.00 -17.55 30.28
N VAL A 15 -4.17 -17.82 31.28
CA VAL A 15 -2.79 -17.29 31.37
C VAL A 15 -1.88 -17.84 30.27
N VAL A 16 -2.02 -19.13 29.91
CA VAL A 16 -1.19 -19.75 28.85
C VAL A 16 -1.55 -19.23 27.45
N SER A 17 -2.77 -18.72 27.24
CA SER A 17 -3.20 -18.20 25.93
C SER A 17 -2.72 -16.77 25.59
N MET A 18 -2.29 -15.98 26.59
CA MET A 18 -1.86 -14.59 26.39
C MET A 18 -0.52 -14.40 25.65
N PRO A 19 0.57 -15.17 25.92
CA PRO A 19 1.86 -14.94 25.25
C PRO A 19 1.85 -15.22 23.74
N GLY A 20 0.90 -16.01 23.23
CA GLY A 20 0.81 -16.34 21.79
C GLY A 20 0.45 -15.16 20.90
N CYS A 21 -0.30 -14.19 21.42
CA CYS A 21 -0.81 -13.07 20.61
C CYS A 21 0.28 -12.05 20.23
N ALA A 22 1.30 -11.89 21.07
CA ALA A 22 2.45 -11.02 20.78
C ALA A 22 3.46 -11.70 19.84
N ALA A 23 3.73 -13.00 20.04
CA ALA A 23 4.66 -13.77 19.23
C ALA A 23 4.17 -14.01 17.79
N MET A 24 2.86 -14.13 17.57
CA MET A 24 2.29 -14.29 16.23
C MET A 24 2.41 -13.01 15.40
N LYS A 25 2.25 -11.84 16.02
CA LYS A 25 2.36 -10.54 15.33
C LYS A 25 3.77 -10.24 14.85
N SER A 26 4.78 -10.52 15.69
CA SER A 26 6.19 -10.34 15.31
C SER A 26 6.62 -11.32 14.21
N SER A 27 6.17 -12.59 14.30
CA SER A 27 6.50 -13.60 13.29
C SER A 27 5.83 -13.30 11.94
N ALA A 28 4.58 -12.84 11.96
CA ALA A 28 3.86 -12.46 10.75
C ALA A 28 4.46 -11.22 10.07
N SER A 29 4.84 -10.19 10.84
CA SER A 29 5.47 -9.00 10.25
C SER A 29 6.84 -9.31 9.65
N GLN A 30 7.60 -10.21 10.27
CA GLN A 30 8.90 -10.62 9.78
C GLN A 30 8.81 -11.52 8.54
N ALA A 31 7.82 -12.40 8.48
CA ALA A 31 7.50 -13.18 7.27
C ALA A 31 7.10 -12.27 6.10
N MET A 32 6.24 -11.28 6.35
CA MET A 32 5.85 -10.27 5.33
C MET A 32 7.04 -9.44 4.85
N THR A 33 7.94 -9.08 5.77
CA THR A 33 9.16 -8.34 5.43
C THR A 33 10.14 -9.21 4.62
N SER A 34 10.19 -10.52 4.88
CA SER A 34 11.04 -11.46 4.13
C SER A 34 10.57 -11.76 2.71
N MET A 35 9.25 -11.63 2.47
CA MET A 35 8.66 -11.80 1.13
C MET A 35 8.66 -10.51 0.32
N ARG A 36 8.91 -9.36 0.96
CA ARG A 36 9.07 -8.09 0.25
C ARG A 36 10.43 -8.12 -0.47
N PRO A 37 10.48 -7.91 -1.79
CA PRO A 37 11.75 -7.75 -2.51
C PRO A 37 12.61 -6.70 -1.80
N GLY A 38 13.87 -7.03 -1.54
CA GLY A 38 14.76 -6.21 -0.70
C GLY A 38 14.84 -4.77 -1.19
N ASN A 39 14.77 -3.82 -0.25
CA ASN A 39 14.79 -2.36 -0.51
C ASN A 39 16.13 -1.84 -1.08
N GLY A 40 17.05 -2.70 -1.54
CA GLY A 40 18.42 -2.32 -1.90
C GLY A 40 18.58 -1.80 -3.32
N ASP A 41 17.85 -2.37 -4.28
CA ASP A 41 18.17 -2.16 -5.71
C ASP A 41 16.95 -1.76 -6.56
N TYR A 42 15.76 -1.59 -5.96
CA TYR A 42 14.59 -1.11 -6.71
C TYR A 42 14.65 0.42 -6.85
N HIS A 43 15.43 0.88 -7.82
CA HIS A 43 15.40 2.26 -8.26
C HIS A 43 14.26 2.45 -9.26
N ASP A 44 13.09 2.90 -8.77
CA ASP A 44 11.94 3.22 -9.62
C ASP A 44 12.19 4.51 -10.41
N THR A 45 12.80 4.41 -11.59
CA THR A 45 12.99 5.54 -12.52
C THR A 45 11.71 5.95 -13.25
N THR A 46 10.61 5.20 -13.09
CA THR A 46 9.32 5.57 -13.71
C THR A 46 8.59 6.72 -13.00
N GLY A 47 9.21 7.34 -11.98
CA GLY A 47 8.70 8.54 -11.30
C GLY A 47 9.17 9.87 -11.91
N ASP A 48 10.14 9.86 -12.83
CA ASP A 48 10.60 11.10 -13.47
C ASP A 48 9.66 11.52 -14.61
N SER A 49 8.58 12.21 -14.25
CA SER A 49 7.68 12.88 -15.20
C SER A 49 8.39 14.00 -16.01
N SER A 50 9.62 14.35 -15.61
CA SER A 50 10.49 15.27 -16.34
C SER A 50 11.30 14.63 -17.47
N ASP A 51 11.26 13.30 -17.61
CA ASP A 51 11.96 12.59 -18.68
C ASP A 51 11.38 12.97 -20.06
N PRO A 52 12.20 13.52 -20.98
CA PRO A 52 11.76 13.87 -22.33
C PRO A 52 11.09 12.71 -23.08
N TRP A 53 11.56 11.47 -22.87
CA TRP A 53 10.97 10.30 -23.52
C TRP A 53 9.54 10.03 -23.02
N VAL A 54 9.29 10.20 -21.72
CA VAL A 54 7.95 10.02 -21.13
C VAL A 54 6.97 11.06 -21.68
N GLN A 55 7.42 12.30 -21.85
CA GLN A 55 6.59 13.38 -22.41
C GLN A 55 6.30 13.15 -23.90
N GLU A 56 7.30 12.72 -24.67
CA GLU A 56 7.14 12.40 -26.09
C GLU A 56 6.23 11.20 -26.30
N ALA A 57 6.42 10.12 -25.53
CA ALA A 57 5.55 8.95 -25.56
C ALA A 57 4.10 9.28 -25.16
N GLY A 58 3.92 10.15 -24.16
CA GLY A 58 2.59 10.64 -23.78
C GLY A 58 1.93 11.47 -24.89
N ALA A 59 2.69 12.34 -25.55
CA ALA A 59 2.21 13.13 -26.68
C ALA A 59 1.83 12.25 -27.88
N GLU A 60 2.66 11.25 -28.22
CA GLU A 60 2.41 10.29 -29.29
C GLU A 60 1.21 9.40 -28.97
N ALA A 61 1.12 8.85 -27.75
CA ALA A 61 0.00 8.01 -27.31
C ALA A 61 -1.35 8.73 -27.40
N ARG A 62 -1.34 10.05 -27.20
CA ARG A 62 -2.55 10.88 -27.28
C ARG A 62 -2.92 11.27 -28.71
N VAL A 63 -1.96 11.29 -29.63
CA VAL A 63 -2.13 11.66 -31.05
C VAL A 63 -2.82 13.02 -31.23
N ASN A 64 -4.16 13.07 -31.17
CA ASN A 64 -5.01 14.25 -31.33
C ASN A 64 -6.14 14.35 -30.29
N HIS A 65 -6.14 13.53 -29.23
CA HIS A 65 -7.19 13.54 -28.21
C HIS A 65 -7.04 14.74 -27.26
N PRO A 66 -8.11 15.55 -27.06
CA PRO A 66 -8.07 16.69 -26.14
C PRO A 66 -7.87 16.23 -24.68
N ARG A 67 -7.37 17.12 -23.82
CA ARG A 67 -7.25 16.85 -22.38
C ARG A 67 -8.66 16.70 -21.79
N GLU A 68 -8.90 15.56 -21.15
CA GLU A 68 -10.13 15.30 -20.41
C GLU A 68 -10.00 15.92 -19.03
N LYS A 69 -11.02 16.66 -18.62
CA LYS A 69 -11.05 17.26 -17.29
C LYS A 69 -11.75 16.30 -16.34
N ASP A 70 -11.05 15.93 -15.27
CA ASP A 70 -11.56 15.10 -14.21
C ASP A 70 -12.70 15.85 -13.48
N PRO A 71 -13.90 15.25 -13.35
CA PRO A 71 -15.00 15.86 -12.60
C PRO A 71 -14.73 15.90 -11.08
N GLU A 72 -13.76 15.12 -10.59
CA GLU A 72 -13.51 14.99 -9.16
C GLU A 72 -12.77 16.19 -8.54
N PRO A 73 -13.08 16.55 -7.29
CA PRO A 73 -12.34 17.60 -6.59
C PRO A 73 -10.85 17.26 -6.41
N PRO A 74 -9.91 18.21 -6.59
CA PRO A 74 -8.47 17.94 -6.52
C PRO A 74 -7.99 17.33 -5.20
N TRP A 75 -8.66 17.64 -4.10
CA TRP A 75 -8.33 17.10 -2.78
C TRP A 75 -8.59 15.58 -2.70
N MET A 76 -9.59 15.07 -3.40
CA MET A 76 -9.95 13.65 -3.40
C MET A 76 -8.90 12.85 -4.15
N ARG A 77 -8.47 13.36 -5.31
CA ARG A 77 -7.41 12.77 -6.12
C ARG A 77 -6.08 12.70 -5.38
N ASN A 78 -5.75 13.74 -4.60
CA ASN A 78 -4.54 13.76 -3.78
C ASN A 78 -4.57 12.76 -2.61
N PHE A 79 -5.76 12.41 -2.12
CA PHE A 79 -5.93 11.50 -0.98
C PHE A 79 -6.02 10.03 -1.40
N LEU A 80 -6.74 9.73 -2.49
CA LEU A 80 -6.99 8.35 -2.94
C LEU A 80 -5.89 7.83 -3.87
N MET A 81 -5.26 8.70 -4.64
CA MET A 81 -4.29 8.28 -5.65
C MET A 81 -2.85 8.50 -5.18
N SER A 82 -1.96 7.61 -5.61
CA SER A 82 -0.53 7.83 -5.46
C SER A 82 -0.05 8.92 -6.44
N GLN A 83 1.11 9.51 -6.16
CA GLN A 83 1.74 10.46 -7.10
C GLN A 83 1.94 9.84 -8.48
N LYS A 84 2.40 8.59 -8.52
CA LYS A 84 2.60 7.84 -9.76
C LYS A 84 1.32 7.66 -10.58
N ALA A 85 0.19 7.40 -9.92
CA ALA A 85 -1.09 7.26 -10.61
C ALA A 85 -1.53 8.59 -11.26
N ARG A 86 -1.32 9.71 -10.56
CA ARG A 86 -1.58 11.05 -11.11
C ARG A 86 -0.68 11.38 -12.29
N ASP A 87 0.60 11.00 -12.23
CA ASP A 87 1.55 11.26 -13.30
C ASP A 87 1.19 10.46 -14.57
N ILE A 88 0.75 9.21 -14.42
CA ILE A 88 0.24 8.39 -15.52
C ILE A 88 -1.00 9.01 -16.14
N GLU A 89 -1.97 9.43 -15.33
CA GLU A 89 -3.19 10.10 -15.81
C GLU A 89 -2.87 11.40 -16.55
N SER A 90 -1.93 12.20 -16.04
CA SER A 90 -1.48 13.43 -16.71
C SER A 90 -0.86 13.14 -18.08
N ASN A 91 -0.04 12.08 -18.19
CA ASN A 91 0.51 11.62 -19.46
C ASN A 91 -0.57 11.15 -20.44
N LEU A 92 -1.61 10.48 -19.95
CA LEU A 92 -2.79 10.11 -20.74
C LEU A 92 -3.68 11.32 -21.08
N GLY A 93 -3.55 12.40 -20.33
CA GLY A 93 -4.25 13.66 -20.56
C GLY A 93 -5.49 13.89 -19.74
N ILE A 94 -5.56 13.27 -18.57
CA ILE A 94 -6.62 13.41 -17.60
C ILE A 94 -6.15 14.40 -16.53
N GLU A 95 -6.79 15.57 -16.48
CA GLU A 95 -6.47 16.68 -15.58
C GLU A 95 -7.55 16.96 -14.55
#